data_AF-A0A7S2QEA6-F1
#
_entry.id   AF-A0A7S2QEA6-F1
#
_cell.length_a   1.000
_cell.length_b   1.000
_cell.length_c   1.000
_cell.angle_alpha   90.00
_cell.angle_beta   90.00
_cell.angle_gamma   90.00
#
_symmetry.space_group_name_H-M   'P 1'
#
loop_
_entity.id
_entity.type
_entity.pdbx_description
1 polymer ?
#
loop_
_entity_poly.entity_id
_entity_poly.type
_entity_poly.pdbx_seq_one_letter_code
_entity_poly.pdbx_strand_id
1 'polypeptide(L)'
;AMQVVQWPPGSPAFDPGERVEALFDEDGEWYAATVDDVNADGTFTITWDQDGDEPSTVAPRNMRLLEERLPVKVGDTVDMWINSVEADRGRISLSMFEGGDIPPPDVSSFEGMDRFEWHNGVIRKVMPMGFLVGVTSPSGVHKHGLVHASRIRNGWVDKVQDEGEVGQEVRVRVEGVDAMRGRIALSMKEP
;
A
#
# COMPACT_ATOMS: atom_id res chain seq x y z
N ALA A 1 -9.43 10.60 -16.60
CA ALA A 1 -8.13 11.20 -16.23
C ALA A 1 -7.91 10.92 -14.75
N MET A 2 -6.72 10.47 -14.32
CA MET A 2 -6.41 10.39 -12.89
C MET A 2 -6.61 11.78 -12.28
N GLN A 3 -7.62 11.96 -11.44
CA GLN A 3 -7.67 13.13 -10.58
C GLN A 3 -6.70 12.87 -9.45
N VAL A 4 -5.54 13.53 -9.54
CA VAL A 4 -4.70 13.77 -8.39
C VAL A 4 -5.57 14.56 -7.42
N VAL A 5 -5.82 14.01 -6.23
CA VAL A 5 -6.44 14.76 -5.14
C VAL A 5 -5.49 15.92 -4.85
N GLN A 6 -5.82 17.10 -5.36
CA GLN A 6 -5.06 18.30 -5.07
C GLN A 6 -5.42 18.73 -3.67
N TRP A 7 -4.49 18.46 -2.76
CA TRP A 7 -4.48 19.02 -1.42
C TRP A 7 -4.58 20.54 -1.53
N PRO A 8 -5.44 21.22 -0.75
CA PRO A 8 -5.65 22.64 -0.90
C PRO A 8 -4.32 23.39 -0.74
N PRO A 9 -4.05 24.41 -1.58
CA PRO A 9 -2.82 25.16 -1.52
C PRO A 9 -2.63 25.75 -0.12
N GLY A 10 -1.49 25.45 0.51
CA GLY A 10 -1.15 25.88 1.88
C GLY A 10 -1.20 24.76 2.92
N SER A 11 -1.55 23.56 2.53
CA SER A 11 -1.58 22.45 3.47
C SER A 11 -0.18 21.81 3.62
N PRO A 12 0.22 21.38 4.83
CA PRO A 12 1.59 21.00 5.11
C PRO A 12 2.01 19.72 4.36
N ALA A 13 3.32 19.58 4.14
CA ALA A 13 3.91 18.42 3.44
C ALA A 13 3.65 17.10 4.16
N PHE A 14 3.51 17.17 5.49
CA PHE A 14 3.17 16.06 6.38
C PHE A 14 2.16 16.55 7.44
N ASP A 15 1.52 15.62 8.12
CA ASP A 15 0.63 15.92 9.25
C ASP A 15 1.06 15.21 10.54
N PRO A 16 0.72 15.77 11.72
CA PRO A 16 0.95 15.10 12.99
C PRO A 16 0.35 13.69 13.02
N GLY A 17 1.13 12.73 13.51
CA GLY A 17 0.86 11.31 13.54
C GLY A 17 1.29 10.53 12.30
N GLU A 18 1.75 11.18 11.23
CA GLU A 18 2.23 10.48 10.03
C GLU A 18 3.58 9.78 10.27
N ARG A 19 3.73 8.60 9.67
CA ARG A 19 4.95 7.80 9.68
C ARG A 19 5.87 8.24 8.54
N VAL A 20 7.09 8.62 8.87
CA VAL A 20 8.07 9.16 7.92
C VAL A 20 9.42 8.47 8.05
N GLU A 21 10.23 8.55 7.01
CA GLU A 21 11.68 8.46 7.13
C GLU A 21 12.25 9.87 7.06
N ALA A 22 13.17 10.19 7.96
CA ALA A 22 13.85 11.48 7.99
C ALA A 22 15.38 11.28 7.96
N LEU A 23 16.07 12.22 7.31
CA LEU A 23 17.53 12.25 7.24
C LEU A 23 18.09 12.71 8.59
N PHE A 24 18.87 11.86 9.24
CA PHE A 24 19.62 12.20 10.45
C PHE A 24 20.90 12.94 10.06
N ASP A 25 21.17 14.08 10.69
CA ASP A 25 22.21 15.00 10.26
C ASP A 25 23.63 14.56 10.68
N GLU A 26 23.75 13.76 11.74
CA GLU A 26 25.05 13.29 12.24
C GLU A 26 25.72 12.27 11.31
N ASP A 27 24.95 11.35 10.74
CA ASP A 27 25.47 10.28 9.87
C ASP A 27 25.00 10.37 8.42
N GLY A 28 23.98 11.18 8.12
CA GLY A 28 23.43 11.33 6.78
C GLY A 28 22.60 10.13 6.31
N GLU A 29 22.15 9.27 7.23
CA GLU A 29 21.30 8.12 6.94
C GLU A 29 19.82 8.43 7.22
N TRP A 30 18.92 7.61 6.66
CA TRP A 30 17.48 7.79 6.81
C TRP A 30 16.92 6.86 7.88
N TYR A 31 16.18 7.40 8.84
CA TYR A 31 15.58 6.64 9.94
C TYR A 31 14.08 6.87 10.02
N ALA A 32 13.36 5.83 10.46
CA ALA A 32 11.93 5.91 10.71
C ALA A 32 11.63 6.82 11.92
N ALA A 33 10.61 7.65 11.76
CA ALA A 33 10.14 8.58 12.77
C ALA A 33 8.63 8.83 12.64
N THR A 34 8.05 9.43 13.67
CA THR A 34 6.66 9.89 13.69
C THR A 34 6.63 11.42 13.75
N VAL A 35 5.79 12.05 12.92
CA VAL A 35 5.60 13.51 12.95
C VAL A 35 4.79 13.88 14.18
N ASP A 36 5.32 14.73 15.05
CA ASP A 36 4.62 15.20 16.25
C ASP A 36 3.87 16.50 16.01
N ASP A 37 4.48 17.44 15.27
CA ASP A 37 3.89 18.75 15.01
C ASP A 37 4.41 19.43 13.73
N VAL A 38 3.66 20.41 13.23
CA VAL A 38 4.03 21.26 12.09
C VAL A 38 4.37 22.66 12.59
N ASN A 39 5.63 23.06 12.43
CA ASN A 39 6.10 24.36 12.89
C ASN A 39 5.66 25.48 11.94
N ALA A 40 5.53 26.70 12.49
CA ALA A 40 5.08 27.87 11.73
C ALA A 40 6.03 28.27 10.58
N ASP A 41 7.29 27.83 10.61
CA ASP A 41 8.30 28.06 9.58
C ASP A 41 8.30 27.00 8.46
N GLY A 42 7.42 26.00 8.55
CA GLY A 42 7.30 24.90 7.60
C GLY A 42 8.24 23.73 7.86
N THR A 43 8.97 23.72 8.98
CA THR A 43 9.67 22.53 9.49
C THR A 43 8.74 21.65 10.31
N PHE A 44 9.19 20.45 10.67
CA PHE A 44 8.40 19.46 11.40
C PHE A 44 9.15 19.00 12.63
N THR A 45 8.44 18.86 13.74
CA THR A 45 8.94 18.16 14.92
C THR A 45 8.63 16.68 14.74
N ILE A 46 9.64 15.81 14.89
CA ILE A 46 9.50 14.36 14.75
C ILE A 46 10.15 13.63 15.93
N THR A 47 9.63 12.45 16.25
CA THR A 47 10.21 11.52 17.22
C THR A 47 10.71 10.28 16.49
N TRP A 48 11.99 9.94 16.67
CA TRP A 48 12.64 8.78 16.05
C TRP A 48 12.19 7.47 16.70
N ASP A 49 12.02 6.41 15.92
CA ASP A 49 11.59 5.11 16.46
C ASP A 49 12.65 4.39 17.30
N GLN A 50 13.93 4.63 17.00
CA GLN A 50 15.05 3.87 17.58
C GLN A 50 15.69 4.57 18.80
N ASP A 51 15.52 5.89 18.93
CA ASP A 51 16.14 6.68 19.99
C ASP A 51 15.09 7.29 20.92
N GLY A 52 14.84 6.61 22.04
CA GLY A 52 14.55 7.20 23.36
C GLY A 52 13.52 8.33 23.52
N ASP A 53 12.66 8.58 22.54
CA ASP A 53 11.66 9.66 22.48
C ASP A 53 12.23 11.11 22.44
N GLU A 54 13.48 11.35 21.99
CA GLU A 54 13.97 12.74 21.83
C GLU A 54 13.49 13.36 20.51
N PRO A 55 12.67 14.44 20.56
CA PRO A 55 12.14 15.05 19.35
C PRO A 55 13.22 15.88 18.63
N SER A 56 13.20 15.83 17.30
CA SER A 56 14.09 16.58 16.41
C SER A 56 13.29 17.47 15.46
N THR A 57 13.87 18.61 15.06
CA THR A 57 13.26 19.49 14.05
C THR A 57 13.89 19.24 12.67
N VAL A 58 13.07 18.83 11.70
CA VAL A 58 13.54 18.44 10.36
C VAL A 58 12.82 19.24 9.27
N ALA A 59 13.56 19.65 8.24
CA ALA A 59 13.00 20.34 7.08
C ALA A 59 12.29 19.34 6.13
N PRO A 60 11.21 19.73 5.43
CA PRO A 60 10.44 18.82 4.58
C PRO A 60 11.26 18.13 3.48
N ARG A 61 12.32 18.77 2.98
CA ARG A 61 13.24 18.18 1.99
C ARG A 61 14.05 16.98 2.50
N ASN A 62 14.14 16.86 3.82
CA ASN A 62 14.87 15.81 4.53
C ASN A 62 13.90 14.80 5.15
N MET A 63 12.66 14.74 4.65
CA MET A 63 11.61 13.84 5.12
C MET A 63 10.91 13.21 3.91
N ARG A 64 10.47 11.97 4.06
CA ARG A 64 9.59 11.28 3.11
C ARG A 64 8.63 10.37 3.87
N LEU A 65 7.46 10.11 3.32
CA LEU A 65 6.50 9.20 3.93
C LEU A 65 7.07 7.78 3.97
N LEU A 66 7.01 7.14 5.14
CA LEU A 66 7.33 5.72 5.31
C LEU A 66 6.17 4.85 4.82
N GLU A 67 4.94 5.35 4.93
CA GLU A 67 3.72 4.69 4.49
C GLU A 67 2.90 5.60 3.56
N GLU A 68 2.25 5.03 2.54
CA GLU A 68 1.39 5.79 1.63
C GLU A 68 0.28 6.51 2.42
N ARG A 69 0.25 7.83 2.32
CA ARG A 69 -0.81 8.66 2.89
C ARG A 69 -2.13 8.32 2.21
N LEU A 70 -3.11 7.86 3.00
CA LEU A 70 -4.47 7.71 2.51
C LEU A 70 -5.01 9.10 2.13
N PRO A 71 -5.74 9.25 1.01
CA PRO A 71 -6.20 10.54 0.52
C PRO A 71 -7.28 11.20 1.41
N VAL A 72 -7.67 10.56 2.50
CA VAL A 72 -8.72 10.98 3.42
C VAL A 72 -8.33 10.67 4.86
N LYS A 73 -8.75 11.53 5.80
CA LYS A 73 -8.56 11.39 7.23
C LYS A 73 -9.89 11.23 7.95
N VAL A 74 -9.85 10.69 9.17
CA VAL A 74 -11.03 10.64 10.04
C VAL A 74 -11.47 12.07 10.36
N GLY A 75 -12.74 12.37 10.10
CA GLY A 75 -13.31 13.72 10.27
C GLY A 75 -13.46 14.48 8.96
N ASP A 76 -12.80 14.04 7.88
CA ASP A 76 -13.03 14.62 6.56
C ASP A 76 -14.46 14.37 6.10
N THR A 77 -15.11 15.41 5.59
CA THR A 77 -16.36 15.27 4.86
C THR A 77 -16.02 14.99 3.41
N VAL A 78 -16.51 13.87 2.87
CA VAL A 78 -16.26 13.44 1.49
C VAL A 78 -17.57 13.29 0.74
N ASP A 79 -17.58 13.74 -0.51
CA ASP A 79 -18.69 13.46 -1.43
C ASP A 79 -18.56 12.02 -1.93
N MET A 80 -19.66 11.26 -1.87
CA MET A 80 -19.69 9.84 -2.22
C MET A 80 -20.84 9.53 -3.18
N TRP A 81 -20.57 8.58 -4.06
CA TRP A 81 -21.55 7.91 -4.90
C TRP A 81 -22.13 6.71 -4.16
N ILE A 82 -23.45 6.56 -4.20
CA ILE A 82 -24.14 5.36 -3.68
C ILE A 82 -24.19 4.32 -4.79
N ASN A 83 -23.46 3.23 -4.62
CA ASN A 83 -23.41 2.14 -5.59
C ASN A 83 -24.60 1.17 -5.42
N SER A 84 -24.99 0.89 -4.17
CA SER A 84 -26.10 -0.02 -3.87
C SER A 84 -26.68 0.24 -2.48
N VAL A 85 -27.98 0.00 -2.32
CA VAL A 85 -28.70 0.01 -1.04
C VAL A 85 -29.50 -1.29 -0.91
N GLU A 86 -29.10 -2.14 0.02
CA GLU A 86 -29.79 -3.38 0.39
C GLU A 86 -30.41 -3.20 1.77
N ALA A 87 -31.59 -2.57 1.81
CA ALA A 87 -32.27 -2.19 3.05
C ALA A 87 -32.68 -3.40 3.90
N ASP A 88 -33.02 -4.52 3.27
CA ASP A 88 -33.37 -5.78 3.93
C ASP A 88 -32.18 -6.40 4.69
N ARG A 89 -30.96 -6.14 4.22
CA ARG A 89 -29.70 -6.61 4.82
C ARG A 89 -28.96 -5.53 5.59
N GLY A 90 -29.51 -4.31 5.67
CA GLY A 90 -28.86 -3.17 6.31
C GLY A 90 -27.52 -2.80 5.69
N ARG A 91 -27.32 -3.04 4.38
CA ARG A 91 -26.04 -2.84 3.70
C ARG A 91 -26.14 -1.72 2.68
N ILE A 92 -25.22 -0.75 2.75
CA ILE A 92 -25.03 0.29 1.73
C ILE A 92 -23.62 0.16 1.18
N SER A 93 -23.47 0.24 -0.14
CA SER A 93 -22.17 0.31 -0.82
C SER A 93 -21.98 1.73 -1.35
N LEU A 94 -20.83 2.33 -1.03
CA LEU A 94 -20.47 3.70 -1.38
C LEU A 94 -19.10 3.71 -2.08
N SER A 95 -18.86 4.71 -2.91
CA SER A 95 -17.60 4.94 -3.61
C SER A 95 -17.27 6.43 -3.68
N MET A 96 -16.00 6.78 -3.54
CA MET A 96 -15.54 8.17 -3.79
C MET A 96 -15.27 8.43 -5.28
N PHE A 97 -15.35 7.39 -6.12
CA PHE A 97 -15.12 7.53 -7.56
C PHE A 97 -16.39 7.96 -8.28
N GLU A 98 -16.21 8.90 -9.21
CA GLU A 98 -17.30 9.39 -10.05
C GLU A 98 -18.00 8.25 -10.79
N GLY A 99 -19.34 8.26 -10.77
CA GLY A 99 -20.16 7.19 -11.34
C GLY A 99 -20.19 5.91 -10.52
N GLY A 100 -19.47 5.84 -9.39
CA GLY A 100 -19.40 4.66 -8.53
C GLY A 100 -18.33 3.64 -8.93
N ASP A 101 -17.77 3.77 -10.13
CA ASP A 101 -16.82 2.83 -10.71
C ASP A 101 -15.40 3.10 -10.22
N ILE A 102 -14.86 2.16 -9.45
CA ILE A 102 -13.46 2.19 -9.02
C ILE A 102 -12.60 1.88 -10.25
N PRO A 103 -11.71 2.79 -10.70
CA PRO A 103 -10.81 2.51 -11.79
C PRO A 103 -9.87 1.35 -11.42
N PRO A 104 -9.45 0.52 -12.40
CA PRO A 104 -8.47 -0.52 -12.14
C PRO A 104 -7.21 0.06 -11.49
N PRO A 105 -6.59 -0.65 -10.53
CA PRO A 105 -5.32 -0.24 -9.95
C PRO A 105 -4.25 -0.08 -11.03
N ASP A 106 -3.43 0.96 -10.94
CA ASP A 106 -2.23 1.07 -11.77
C ASP A 106 -1.21 0.01 -11.32
N VAL A 107 -0.81 -0.83 -12.27
CA VAL A 107 0.14 -1.93 -12.11
C VAL A 107 1.30 -1.83 -13.10
N SER A 108 1.46 -0.68 -13.76
CA SER A 108 2.50 -0.43 -14.77
C SER A 108 3.91 -0.69 -14.26
N SER A 109 4.18 -0.44 -12.96
CA SER A 109 5.47 -0.73 -12.32
C SER A 109 5.84 -2.22 -12.25
N PHE A 110 4.89 -3.11 -12.57
CA PHE A 110 5.09 -4.57 -12.61
C PHE A 110 5.16 -5.11 -14.05
N GLU A 111 4.88 -4.29 -15.06
CA GLU A 111 4.98 -4.71 -16.45
C GLU A 111 6.44 -4.98 -16.84
N GLY A 112 6.68 -6.09 -17.55
CA GLY A 112 8.03 -6.44 -18.02
C GLY A 112 8.97 -6.96 -16.94
N MET A 113 8.50 -7.18 -15.71
CA MET A 113 9.30 -7.84 -14.67
C MET A 113 9.73 -9.25 -15.11
N ASP A 114 10.94 -9.63 -14.70
CA ASP A 114 11.46 -10.95 -15.03
C ASP A 114 10.65 -12.03 -14.31
N ARG A 115 10.01 -12.90 -15.09
CA ARG A 115 9.17 -13.98 -14.58
C ARG A 115 9.95 -15.07 -13.86
N PHE A 116 11.28 -15.07 -13.95
CA PHE A 116 12.18 -15.96 -13.24
C PHE A 116 12.68 -15.33 -11.93
N GLU A 117 12.51 -14.03 -11.73
CA GLU A 117 12.92 -13.33 -10.53
C GLU A 117 11.93 -13.59 -9.38
N TRP A 118 12.49 -13.82 -8.20
CA TRP A 118 11.75 -14.06 -6.99
C TRP A 118 11.74 -12.81 -6.11
N HIS A 119 10.55 -12.43 -5.67
CA HIS A 119 10.29 -11.31 -4.78
C HIS A 119 9.74 -11.83 -3.45
N ASN A 120 10.05 -11.11 -2.38
CA ASN A 120 9.40 -11.33 -1.10
C ASN A 120 8.00 -10.69 -1.15
N GLY A 121 7.03 -11.36 -0.56
CA GLY A 121 5.69 -10.83 -0.40
C GLY A 121 5.06 -11.30 0.91
N VAL A 122 3.94 -10.68 1.28
CA VAL A 122 3.20 -11.00 2.51
C VAL A 122 1.77 -11.38 2.15
N ILE A 123 1.28 -12.51 2.64
CA ILE A 123 -0.12 -12.90 2.46
C ILE A 123 -1.00 -11.86 3.18
N ARG A 124 -1.77 -11.09 2.42
CA ARG A 124 -2.72 -10.11 2.94
C ARG A 124 -4.11 -10.71 3.13
N LYS A 125 -4.47 -11.71 2.31
CA LYS A 125 -5.75 -12.41 2.44
C LYS A 125 -5.66 -13.83 1.93
N VAL A 126 -6.25 -14.74 2.70
CA VAL A 126 -6.51 -16.11 2.27
C VAL A 126 -7.93 -16.18 1.70
N MET A 127 -8.06 -16.65 0.47
CA MET A 127 -9.32 -16.78 -0.26
C MET A 127 -9.49 -18.20 -0.80
N PRO A 128 -10.71 -18.67 -1.08
CA PRO A 128 -10.90 -20.01 -1.66
C PRO A 128 -10.15 -20.23 -2.98
N MET A 129 -9.93 -19.17 -3.78
CA MET A 129 -9.22 -19.25 -5.05
C MET A 129 -7.68 -19.18 -4.94
N GLY A 130 -7.15 -18.87 -3.75
CA GLY A 130 -5.71 -18.63 -3.57
C GLY A 130 -5.41 -17.52 -2.56
N PHE A 131 -4.20 -16.96 -2.66
CA PHE A 131 -3.70 -15.91 -1.76
C PHE A 131 -3.62 -14.56 -2.45
N LEU A 132 -4.15 -13.53 -1.80
CA LEU A 132 -3.80 -12.15 -2.14
C LEU A 132 -2.50 -11.82 -1.42
N VAL A 133 -1.43 -11.59 -2.17
CA VAL A 133 -0.09 -11.35 -1.66
C VAL A 133 0.31 -9.91 -1.98
N GLY A 134 0.76 -9.17 -0.97
CA GLY A 134 1.40 -7.87 -1.16
C GLY A 134 2.84 -8.04 -1.60
N VAL A 135 3.23 -7.31 -2.64
CA VAL A 135 4.56 -7.36 -3.24
C VAL A 135 4.99 -5.95 -3.62
N THR A 136 6.28 -5.67 -3.46
CA THR A 136 6.91 -4.40 -3.83
C THR A 136 7.67 -4.58 -5.13
N SER A 137 7.46 -3.69 -6.12
CA SER A 137 8.26 -3.65 -7.33
C SER A 137 9.70 -3.19 -7.03
N PRO A 138 10.67 -3.43 -7.93
CA PRO A 138 12.03 -2.89 -7.80
C PRO A 138 12.08 -1.35 -7.69
N SER A 139 11.06 -0.66 -8.22
CA SER A 139 10.91 0.80 -8.11
C SER A 139 10.31 1.26 -6.77
N GLY A 140 10.07 0.35 -5.83
CA GLY A 140 9.51 0.66 -4.50
C GLY A 140 7.98 0.74 -4.44
N VAL A 141 7.27 0.47 -5.55
CA VAL A 141 5.80 0.56 -5.58
C VAL A 141 5.19 -0.71 -5.00
N HIS A 142 4.36 -0.58 -3.97
CA HIS A 142 3.71 -1.70 -3.33
C HIS A 142 2.31 -1.96 -3.90
N LYS A 143 2.02 -3.20 -4.33
CA LYS A 143 0.70 -3.62 -4.86
C LYS A 143 0.33 -5.00 -4.36
N HIS A 144 -0.93 -5.38 -4.60
CA HIS A 144 -1.42 -6.73 -4.33
C HIS A 144 -1.50 -7.54 -5.63
N GLY A 145 -0.99 -8.77 -5.61
CA GLY A 145 -1.17 -9.75 -6.66
C GLY A 145 -1.83 -11.02 -6.14
N LEU A 146 -2.37 -11.83 -7.05
CA LEU A 146 -3.04 -13.08 -6.71
C LEU A 146 -2.14 -14.27 -7.03
N VAL A 147 -1.86 -15.10 -6.02
CA VAL A 147 -1.37 -16.46 -6.22
C VAL A 147 -2.57 -17.39 -6.27
N HIS A 148 -2.91 -17.90 -7.46
CA HIS A 148 -3.99 -18.89 -7.59
C HIS A 148 -3.63 -20.20 -6.90
N ALA A 149 -4.62 -20.98 -6.43
CA ALA A 149 -4.38 -22.24 -5.72
C ALA A 149 -3.43 -23.21 -6.47
N SER A 150 -3.56 -23.30 -7.80
CA SER A 150 -2.67 -24.12 -8.65
C SER A 150 -1.22 -23.63 -8.76
N ARG A 151 -0.96 -22.41 -8.27
CA ARG A 151 0.34 -21.73 -8.24
C ARG A 151 0.96 -21.65 -6.84
N ILE A 152 0.32 -22.22 -5.81
CA ILE A 152 0.85 -22.24 -4.44
C ILE A 152 1.98 -23.26 -4.29
N ARG A 153 1.75 -24.52 -4.71
CA ARG A 153 2.77 -25.57 -4.68
C ARG A 153 2.60 -26.61 -5.78
N ASN A 154 3.56 -27.52 -5.87
CA ASN A 154 3.43 -28.73 -6.69
C ASN A 154 2.43 -29.72 -6.06
N GLY A 155 1.66 -30.39 -6.92
CA GLY A 155 0.57 -31.28 -6.51
C GLY A 155 -0.77 -30.57 -6.30
N TRP A 156 -1.72 -31.30 -5.73
CA TRP A 156 -3.09 -30.80 -5.48
C TRP A 156 -3.17 -30.05 -4.15
N VAL A 157 -3.80 -28.87 -4.17
CA VAL A 157 -4.18 -28.11 -2.98
C VAL A 157 -5.65 -28.42 -2.70
N ASP A 158 -5.92 -29.11 -1.58
CA ASP A 158 -7.30 -29.46 -1.19
C ASP A 158 -8.02 -28.27 -0.55
N LYS A 159 -7.34 -27.58 0.37
CA LYS A 159 -7.83 -26.36 1.01
C LYS A 159 -6.72 -25.32 1.04
N VAL A 160 -6.98 -24.18 0.42
CA VAL A 160 -6.02 -23.06 0.38
C VAL A 160 -5.68 -22.57 1.79
N GLN A 161 -6.62 -22.65 2.73
CA GLN A 161 -6.44 -22.25 4.12
C GLN A 161 -5.37 -23.04 4.87
N ASP A 162 -5.08 -24.26 4.42
CA ASP A 162 -4.07 -25.12 5.04
C ASP A 162 -2.66 -24.84 4.48
N GLU A 163 -2.55 -24.03 3.42
CA GLU A 163 -1.29 -23.76 2.73
C GLU A 163 -0.62 -22.44 3.17
N GLY A 164 -1.29 -21.63 3.98
CA GLY A 164 -0.73 -20.37 4.48
C GLY A 164 -1.72 -19.48 5.22
N GLU A 165 -1.19 -18.49 5.93
CA GLU A 165 -1.94 -17.60 6.83
C GLU A 165 -1.69 -16.12 6.56
N VAL A 166 -2.62 -15.26 6.97
CA VAL A 166 -2.47 -13.80 6.80
C VAL A 166 -1.30 -13.29 7.63
N GLY A 167 -0.45 -12.45 7.04
CA GLY A 167 0.78 -11.93 7.64
C GLY A 167 2.02 -12.78 7.35
N GLN A 168 1.85 -13.99 6.80
CA GLN A 168 2.97 -14.86 6.46
C GLN A 168 3.80 -14.30 5.30
N GLU A 169 5.12 -14.27 5.48
CA GLU A 169 6.08 -13.98 4.41
C GLU A 169 6.21 -15.16 3.45
N VAL A 170 6.18 -14.88 2.16
CA VAL A 170 6.25 -15.85 1.07
C VAL A 170 7.15 -15.36 -0.05
N ARG A 171 7.70 -16.29 -0.82
CA ARG A 171 8.44 -16.01 -2.05
C ARG A 171 7.51 -16.16 -3.24
N VAL A 172 7.44 -15.15 -4.09
CA VAL A 172 6.60 -15.14 -5.30
C VAL A 172 7.38 -14.64 -6.50
N ARG A 173 6.99 -15.07 -7.69
CA ARG A 173 7.42 -14.51 -8.97
C ARG A 173 6.22 -13.92 -9.71
N VAL A 174 6.46 -12.93 -10.56
CA VAL A 174 5.42 -12.36 -11.41
C VAL A 174 5.19 -13.30 -12.60
N GLU A 175 4.02 -13.94 -12.66
CA GLU A 175 3.65 -14.81 -13.79
C GLU A 175 3.05 -14.00 -14.96
N GLY A 176 2.33 -12.93 -14.65
CA GLY A 176 1.80 -12.02 -15.65
C GLY A 176 1.12 -10.80 -15.05
N VAL A 177 0.95 -9.76 -15.87
CA VAL A 177 0.29 -8.50 -15.50
C VAL A 177 -0.79 -8.19 -16.53
N ASP A 178 -1.99 -7.88 -16.04
CA ASP A 178 -3.14 -7.40 -16.84
C ASP A 178 -3.37 -5.93 -16.44
N ALA A 179 -2.65 -5.01 -17.08
CA ALA A 179 -2.74 -3.59 -16.78
C ALA A 179 -4.11 -2.97 -17.12
N MET A 180 -4.80 -3.53 -18.12
CA MET A 180 -6.15 -3.09 -18.46
C MET A 180 -7.13 -3.33 -17.30
N ARG A 181 -6.96 -4.42 -16.54
CA ARG A 181 -7.79 -4.74 -15.38
C ARG A 181 -7.11 -4.51 -14.04
N GLY A 182 -5.89 -3.98 -14.03
CA GLY A 182 -5.13 -3.69 -12.81
C GLY A 182 -4.82 -4.94 -11.96
N ARG A 183 -4.49 -6.08 -12.59
CA ARG A 183 -4.25 -7.35 -11.89
C ARG A 183 -2.83 -7.85 -12.10
N ILE A 184 -2.25 -8.39 -11.03
CA ILE A 184 -0.94 -9.04 -11.04
C ILE A 184 -1.15 -10.53 -10.71
N ALA A 185 -0.76 -11.42 -11.60
CA ALA A 185 -0.74 -12.85 -11.38
C ALA A 185 0.62 -13.26 -10.82
N LEU A 186 0.62 -13.91 -9.65
CA LEU A 186 1.81 -14.34 -8.95
C LEU A 186 1.88 -15.87 -8.90
N SER A 187 3.09 -16.39 -8.79
CA SER A 187 3.34 -17.82 -8.59
C SER A 187 4.33 -18.05 -7.46
N MET A 188 4.06 -19.05 -6.62
CA MET A 188 5.00 -19.57 -5.60
C MET A 188 5.74 -20.83 -6.09
N LYS A 189 5.47 -21.23 -7.34
CA LYS A 189 6.13 -22.38 -7.99
C LYS A 189 7.24 -21.92 -8.91
N GLU A 190 8.19 -22.81 -9.15
CA GLU A 190 9.15 -22.67 -10.25
C GLU A 190 8.43 -22.53 -11.62
N PRO A 191 9.05 -21.83 -12.58
CA PRO A 191 8.52 -21.64 -13.94
C PRO A 191 8.38 -22.92 -14.76
#